data_AF-A0A353BJ94-F1
#
_entry.id   AF-A0A353BJ94-F1
#
_cell.length_a   1.000
_cell.length_b   1.000
_cell.length_c   1.000
_cell.angle_alpha   90.00
_cell.angle_beta   90.00
_cell.angle_gamma   90.00
#
_symmetry.space_group_name_H-M   'P 1'
#
loop_
_entity.id
_entity.type
_entity.pdbx_description
1 polymer ?
#
loop_
_entity_poly.entity_id
_entity_poly.type
_entity_poly.pdbx_seq_one_letter_code
_entity_poly.pdbx_strand_id
1 'polypeptide(L)'
;MADDKSHPTALRIYDRLRRESPNVSLGNVYRNLGILAEEGRLLRRAFKDGAERFDASTGDHCHFVCDRCRAIIDLDLPIHAEITAEA
;
A
#
# COMPACT_ATOMS: atom_id res chain seq x y z
N MET A 1 -8.36 7.27 5.34
CA MET A 1 -7.42 6.52 4.48
C MET A 1 -5.97 6.94 4.69
N ALA A 2 -5.67 8.23 4.91
CA ALA A 2 -4.30 8.72 5.14
C ALA A 2 -3.56 8.12 6.36
N ASP A 3 -4.26 7.38 7.23
CA ASP A 3 -3.71 6.81 8.48
C ASP A 3 -3.81 5.26 8.50
N ASP A 4 -4.13 4.64 7.35
CA ASP A 4 -4.23 3.18 7.23
C ASP A 4 -2.84 2.57 6.95
N LYS A 5 -2.13 2.21 8.02
CA LYS A 5 -0.79 1.58 7.99
C LYS A 5 -0.80 0.08 7.63
N SER A 6 -1.91 -0.43 7.09
CA SER A 6 -2.04 -1.86 6.77
C SER A 6 -1.66 -2.21 5.33
N HIS A 7 -1.33 -1.21 4.51
CA HIS A 7 -0.98 -1.31 3.09
C HIS A 7 -1.92 -2.29 2.38
N PRO A 8 -3.21 -1.95 2.29
CA PRO A 8 -4.19 -2.89 1.79
C PRO A 8 -3.96 -3.17 0.30
N THR A 9 -4.28 -4.40 -0.11
CA THR A 9 -4.40 -4.75 -1.52
C THR A 9 -5.66 -4.11 -2.11
N ALA A 10 -5.71 -3.97 -3.43
CA ALA A 10 -6.92 -3.50 -4.13
C ALA A 10 -8.16 -4.34 -3.76
N LEU A 11 -8.00 -5.66 -3.57
CA LEU A 11 -9.10 -6.54 -3.15
C LEU A 11 -9.61 -6.19 -1.74
N ARG A 12 -8.71 -5.90 -0.78
CA ARG A 12 -9.11 -5.48 0.57
C ARG A 12 -9.82 -4.14 0.57
N ILE A 13 -9.36 -3.19 -0.27
CA ILE A 13 -10.01 -1.89 -0.46
C ILE A 13 -11.41 -2.11 -1.04
N TYR A 14 -11.54 -2.94 -2.07
CA TYR A 14 -12.81 -3.31 -2.68
C TYR A 14 -13.79 -3.94 -1.67
N ASP A 15 -13.33 -4.90 -0.87
CA ASP A 15 -14.17 -5.58 0.13
C ASP A 15 -14.68 -4.65 1.23
N ARG A 16 -13.92 -3.59 1.53
CA ARG A 16 -14.36 -2.51 2.44
C ARG A 16 -15.36 -1.59 1.74
N LEU A 17 -15.03 -1.10 0.55
CA LEU A 17 -15.86 -0.15 -0.20
C LEU A 17 -17.23 -0.73 -0.56
N ARG A 18 -17.32 -2.01 -0.93
CA ARG A 18 -18.61 -2.62 -1.31
C ARG A 18 -19.66 -2.60 -0.19
N ARG A 19 -19.24 -2.48 1.07
CA ARG A 19 -20.16 -2.38 2.23
C ARG A 19 -20.90 -1.05 2.26
N GLU A 20 -20.27 0.01 1.75
CA GLU A 20 -20.82 1.37 1.70
C GLU A 20 -21.34 1.72 0.30
N SER A 21 -20.75 1.15 -0.75
CA SER A 21 -21.13 1.33 -2.16
C SER A 21 -21.20 -0.01 -2.88
N PRO A 22 -22.35 -0.72 -2.81
CA PRO A 22 -22.51 -2.08 -3.35
C PRO A 22 -22.28 -2.19 -4.87
N ASN A 23 -22.45 -1.09 -5.61
CA ASN A 23 -22.31 -1.06 -7.07
C ASN A 23 -20.86 -0.81 -7.54
N VAL A 24 -19.91 -0.64 -6.62
CA VAL A 24 -18.50 -0.48 -7.01
C VAL A 24 -18.00 -1.78 -7.66
N SER A 25 -17.30 -1.66 -8.78
CA SER A 25 -16.63 -2.80 -9.42
C SER A 25 -15.17 -2.86 -8.98
N LEU A 26 -14.59 -4.06 -8.94
CA LEU A 26 -13.16 -4.22 -8.66
C LEU A 26 -12.31 -3.47 -9.70
N GLY A 27 -12.71 -3.49 -10.98
CA GLY A 27 -12.04 -2.73 -12.05
C GLY A 27 -12.01 -1.23 -11.79
N ASN A 28 -13.11 -0.65 -11.27
CA ASN A 28 -13.14 0.77 -10.89
C ASN A 28 -12.21 1.06 -9.70
N VAL A 29 -12.08 0.12 -8.75
CA VAL A 29 -11.13 0.28 -7.64
C VAL A 29 -9.70 0.33 -8.18
N TYR A 30 -9.28 -0.62 -9.02
CA TYR A 30 -7.96 -0.60 -9.66
C TYR A 30 -7.72 0.67 -10.46
N ARG A 31 -8.68 1.09 -11.28
CA ARG A 31 -8.56 2.30 -12.10
C ARG A 31 -8.30 3.55 -11.26
N ASN A 32 -9.07 3.74 -10.20
CA ASN A 32 -8.91 4.91 -9.33
C ASN A 32 -7.61 4.84 -8.51
N LEU A 33 -7.21 3.67 -8.03
CA LEU A 33 -5.93 3.51 -7.35
C LEU A 33 -4.74 3.82 -8.28
N GLY A 34 -4.84 3.45 -9.57
CA GLY A 34 -3.88 3.83 -10.60
C GLY A 34 -3.78 5.35 -10.77
N ILE A 35 -4.92 6.03 -10.93
CA ILE A 35 -4.96 7.50 -11.05
C ILE A 35 -4.34 8.17 -9.80
N LEU A 36 -4.69 7.71 -8.61
CA LEU A 36 -4.13 8.27 -7.37
C LEU A 36 -2.61 8.04 -7.25
N ALA A 37 -2.11 6.91 -7.75
CA ALA A 37 -0.68 6.63 -7.81
C ALA A 37 0.03 7.57 -8.80
N GLU A 38 -0.56 7.77 -9.99
CA GLU A 38 -0.05 8.69 -11.02
C GLU A 38 -0.04 10.14 -10.53
N GLU A 39 -1.02 10.54 -9.72
CA GLU A 39 -1.08 11.86 -9.06
C GLU A 39 -0.12 11.99 -7.87
N GLY A 40 0.61 10.93 -7.49
CA GLY A 40 1.52 10.94 -6.35
C GLY A 40 0.80 11.04 -4.99
N ARG A 41 -0.48 10.68 -4.93
CA ARG A 41 -1.31 10.73 -3.71
C ARG A 41 -1.25 9.45 -2.89
N LEU A 42 -0.74 8.38 -3.49
CA LEU A 42 -0.41 7.12 -2.84
C LEU A 42 0.76 6.47 -3.58
N LEU A 43 1.39 5.49 -2.95
CA LEU A 43 2.45 4.70 -3.57
C LEU A 43 1.96 3.28 -3.83
N ARG A 44 2.37 2.72 -4.97
CA ARG A 44 2.17 1.32 -5.31
C ARG A 44 3.43 0.55 -4.93
N ARG A 45 3.32 -0.39 -4.00
CA ARG A 45 4.45 -1.17 -3.49
C ARG A 45 4.24 -2.65 -3.79
N ALA A 46 5.26 -3.29 -4.37
CA ALA A 46 5.32 -4.73 -4.53
C ALA A 46 6.13 -5.31 -3.36
N PHE A 47 5.53 -6.22 -2.60
CA PHE A 47 6.20 -6.91 -1.51
C PHE A 47 6.66 -8.31 -1.94
N LYS A 48 7.57 -8.92 -1.15
CA LYS A 48 8.11 -10.27 -1.44
C LYS A 48 7.07 -11.41 -1.43
N ASP A 49 5.84 -11.14 -1.01
CA ASP A 49 4.70 -12.06 -1.12
C ASP A 49 4.03 -12.03 -2.51
N GLY A 50 4.52 -11.18 -3.43
CA GLY A 50 3.96 -11.01 -4.77
C GLY A 50 2.66 -10.19 -4.78
N ALA A 51 2.21 -9.70 -3.62
CA ALA A 51 1.03 -8.88 -3.53
C ALA A 51 1.36 -7.42 -3.81
N GLU A 52 0.54 -6.81 -4.67
CA GLU A 52 0.54 -5.37 -4.88
C GLU A 52 -0.31 -4.69 -3.79
N ARG A 53 0.31 -3.73 -3.11
CA ARG A 53 -0.29 -3.01 -1.99
C ARG A 53 -0.18 -1.50 -2.22
N PHE A 54 -1.15 -0.79 -1.65
CA PHE A 54 -1.27 0.65 -1.80
C PHE A 54 -0.97 1.33 -0.48
N ASP A 55 -0.07 2.30 -0.52
CA ASP A 55 0.40 3.06 0.62
C ASP A 55 -0.10 4.49 0.54
N ALA A 56 -0.88 4.93 1.53
CA ALA A 56 -1.35 6.30 1.58
C ALA A 56 -0.27 7.27 2.10
N SER A 57 0.78 6.76 2.74
CA SER A 57 1.94 7.54 3.17
C SER A 57 2.94 7.63 2.02
N THR A 58 3.07 8.82 1.44
CA THR A 58 3.96 9.06 0.31
C THR A 58 5.38 9.45 0.73
N GLY A 59 5.61 9.65 2.04
CA GLY A 59 6.95 9.87 2.60
C GLY A 59 7.74 8.57 2.74
N ASP A 60 9.06 8.67 2.71
CA ASP A 60 9.93 7.52 2.91
C ASP A 60 9.80 6.96 4.34
N HIS A 61 9.64 5.66 4.43
CA HIS A 61 9.61 4.90 5.67
C HIS A 61 10.04 3.45 5.41
N CYS A 62 10.51 2.78 6.46
CA CYS A 62 10.95 1.40 6.38
C CYS A 62 9.79 0.44 6.68
N HIS A 63 9.74 -0.68 5.94
CA HIS A 63 8.81 -1.78 6.20
C HIS A 63 9.52 -2.97 6.84
N PHE A 64 8.98 -3.50 7.93
CA PHE A 64 9.29 -4.85 8.39
C PHE A 64 8.31 -5.85 7.78
N VAL A 65 8.82 -6.91 7.16
CA VAL A 65 8.02 -8.00 6.58
C VAL A 65 8.34 -9.31 7.29
N CYS A 66 7.35 -9.92 7.94
CA CYS A 66 7.55 -11.22 8.57
C CYS A 66 7.61 -12.34 7.53
N ASP A 67 8.72 -13.07 7.43
CA ASP A 67 8.86 -14.15 6.43
C ASP A 67 7.89 -15.32 6.64
N ARG A 68 7.42 -15.53 7.88
CA ARG A 68 6.51 -16.61 8.25
C ARG A 68 5.05 -16.30 7.92
N CYS A 69 4.54 -15.13 8.30
CA CYS A 69 3.12 -14.78 8.16
C CYS A 69 2.83 -13.66 7.16
N ARG A 70 3.87 -13.03 6.60
CA ARG A 70 3.80 -11.90 5.65
C ARG A 70 3.06 -10.67 6.18
N ALA A 71 2.99 -10.53 7.51
CA ALA A 71 2.59 -9.28 8.14
C ALA A 71 3.60 -8.18 7.79
N ILE A 72 3.07 -6.98 7.52
CA ILE A 72 3.83 -5.78 7.18
C ILE A 72 3.61 -4.78 8.31
N ILE A 73 4.69 -4.17 8.79
CA ILE A 73 4.66 -3.18 9.86
C ILE A 73 5.55 -2.00 9.44
N ASP A 74 5.03 -0.78 9.55
CA ASP A 74 5.83 0.43 9.38
C ASP A 74 6.76 0.63 10.57
N LEU A 75 8.03 0.91 10.28
CA LEU A 75 9.03 1.26 11.27
C LEU A 75 9.24 2.77 11.26
N ASP A 76 9.08 3.38 12.44
CA ASP A 76 9.45 4.78 12.69
C ASP A 76 10.96 4.85 12.98
N LEU A 77 11.75 4.71 11.91
CA LEU A 77 13.21 4.77 11.96
C LEU A 77 13.72 5.88 11.03
N PRO A 78 14.81 6.58 11.41
CA PRO A 78 15.47 7.50 10.51
C PRO A 78 15.88 6.78 9.21
N ILE A 79 15.53 7.37 8.07
CA ILE A 79 15.98 6.88 6.77
C ILE A 79 17.42 7.33 6.56
N HIS A 80 18.34 6.37 6.53
CA HIS A 80 19.73 6.59 6.19
C HIS A 80 19.92 6.32 4.69
N ALA A 81 20.00 7.38 3.90
CA ALA A 81 20.10 7.32 2.43
C ALA A 81 21.29 6.46 1.94
N GLU A 82 22.37 6.39 2.73
CA GLU A 82 23.57 5.59 2.46
C GLU A 82 23.30 4.09 2.38
N ILE A 83 22.25 3.60 3.05
CA ILE A 83 21.91 2.16 3.15
C ILE A 83 20.77 1.80 2.17
N THR A 84 19.99 2.78 1.72
CA THR A 84 18.87 2.57 0.79
C THR A 84 19.25 2.70 -0.69
N ALA A 85 20.49 3.08 -0.99
CA ALA A 85 20.96 3.32 -2.37
C ALA A 85 21.24 2.04 -3.19
N GLU A 86 21.25 0.86 -2.57
CA GLU A 86 21.68 -0.41 -3.20
C GLU A 86 20.64 -1.55 -3.16
N ALA A 87 19.36 -1.25 -2.94
CA ALA A 87 18.29 -2.26 -2.89
C ALA A 87 17.49 -2.40 -4.20
#